data_AF-A0A0D7AJ39-F1
#
_entry.id   AF-A0A0D7AJ39-F1
#
_cell.length_a   1.000
_cell.length_b   1.000
_cell.length_c   1.000
_cell.angle_alpha   90.00
_cell.angle_beta   90.00
_cell.angle_gamma   90.00
#
_symmetry.space_group_name_H-M   'P 1'
#
loop_
_entity.id
_entity.type
_entity.pdbx_description
1 polymer ?
#
loop_
_entity_poly.entity_id
_entity_poly.type
_entity_poly.pdbx_seq_one_letter_code
_entity_poly.pdbx_strand_id
1 'polypeptide(L)'
;MPPKKDTRKAPGSSNKVKEDKTFGMKNKNKSSKVQKQIAQIQAQSATAGKSPAALAKEKEKQLREKAKLEEEKRRKEEAALLKPVQVQKVPFGVDPKTVLCAYYKAGQCDKGNKCKFSHDLNVARKVDKKNLYEDSREDKSADTMDKWDEEKLRSVVLSKSGNPRTTTDIVCKYFIEAIETQKYGWFWECPNGDACIYRHALPPGFVLKSQKKAAEEAAKANAISLEEFLEVERHKLGPNLTPVTPETFAIWKKTRMDKKEAEEEASRKAKETQAAAGKNSGMSGRDLFQYNPEWFDDADEDAEDDWDIEKYLKEREEADEETAKQSEALAAEQQRLASLGLGRDDAGTVPAPTNGSSG
;
A
#
# COMPACT_ATOMS: atom_id res chain seq x y z
N MET A 1 -35.60 -22.61 -60.64
CA MET A 1 -35.27 -23.78 -59.81
C MET A 1 -34.30 -23.35 -58.70
N PRO A 2 -34.42 -23.92 -57.48
CA PRO A 2 -34.11 -23.29 -56.19
C PRO A 2 -32.63 -23.42 -55.73
N PRO A 3 -32.23 -22.72 -54.65
CA PRO A 3 -30.86 -22.30 -54.32
C PRO A 3 -30.16 -23.18 -53.26
N LYS A 4 -28.88 -22.93 -52.94
CA LYS A 4 -28.34 -23.28 -51.61
C LYS A 4 -27.15 -22.42 -51.16
N LYS A 5 -27.33 -21.81 -49.98
CA LYS A 5 -26.36 -21.11 -49.13
C LYS A 5 -25.51 -22.11 -48.35
N ASP A 6 -24.32 -21.66 -47.93
CA ASP A 6 -23.77 -21.71 -46.56
C ASP A 6 -22.23 -21.68 -46.62
N THR A 7 -21.43 -21.09 -45.74
CA THR A 7 -21.55 -20.17 -44.61
C THR A 7 -20.12 -19.71 -44.25
N ARG A 8 -20.03 -18.48 -43.74
CA ARG A 8 -18.94 -17.76 -43.06
C ARG A 8 -17.92 -18.61 -42.25
N LYS A 9 -16.63 -18.25 -42.32
CA LYS A 9 -15.73 -18.12 -41.13
C LYS A 9 -14.49 -17.24 -41.38
N ALA A 10 -14.19 -16.43 -40.37
CA ALA A 10 -13.19 -15.35 -40.30
C ALA A 10 -11.76 -15.85 -39.94
N PRO A 11 -10.71 -14.99 -39.93
CA PRO A 11 -9.31 -15.37 -39.98
C PRO A 11 -8.76 -15.78 -38.61
N GLY A 12 -8.19 -16.99 -38.52
CA GLY A 12 -7.52 -17.50 -37.33
C GLY A 12 -6.02 -17.25 -37.36
N SER A 13 -5.54 -16.46 -36.40
CA SER A 13 -4.12 -16.39 -36.00
C SER A 13 -3.65 -17.78 -35.57
N SER A 14 -2.77 -18.41 -36.36
CA SER A 14 -2.05 -19.62 -35.95
C SER A 14 -0.58 -19.29 -35.74
N ASN A 15 -0.23 -18.99 -34.50
CA ASN A 15 1.15 -19.06 -34.01
C ASN A 15 1.53 -20.55 -34.00
N LYS A 16 2.00 -21.07 -35.14
CA LYS A 16 2.40 -22.48 -35.27
C LYS A 16 3.64 -22.68 -34.40
N VAL A 17 3.45 -23.34 -33.27
CA VAL A 17 4.50 -23.81 -32.36
C VAL A 17 5.62 -24.42 -33.20
N LYS A 18 6.82 -23.84 -33.16
CA LYS A 18 7.99 -24.40 -33.85
C LYS A 18 8.24 -25.78 -33.26
N GLU A 19 7.91 -26.82 -34.02
CA GLU A 19 8.09 -28.22 -33.62
C GLU A 19 9.56 -28.45 -33.24
N ASP A 20 9.79 -28.86 -31.98
CA ASP A 20 11.11 -29.11 -31.45
C ASP A 20 11.68 -30.39 -32.07
N LYS A 21 12.49 -30.22 -33.11
CA LYS A 21 13.21 -31.30 -33.83
C LYS A 21 14.14 -32.14 -32.93
N THR A 22 14.30 -31.79 -31.66
CA THR A 22 15.10 -32.53 -30.68
C THR A 22 14.26 -33.41 -29.74
N PHE A 23 12.91 -33.35 -29.81
CA PHE A 23 12.00 -33.98 -28.84
C PHE A 23 12.18 -35.51 -28.70
N GLY A 24 12.49 -36.24 -29.78
CA GLY A 24 12.72 -37.70 -29.72
C GLY A 24 14.13 -38.13 -29.29
N MET A 25 15.09 -37.20 -29.23
CA MET A 25 16.50 -37.50 -28.96
C MET A 25 16.87 -37.31 -27.47
N LYS A 26 16.01 -36.62 -26.71
CA LYS A 26 16.24 -36.22 -25.30
C LYS A 26 16.37 -37.40 -24.33
N ASN A 27 15.79 -38.55 -24.66
CA ASN A 27 15.88 -39.76 -23.82
C ASN A 27 17.24 -40.50 -23.95
N LYS A 28 18.14 -40.04 -24.85
CA LYS A 28 19.48 -40.61 -25.12
C LYS A 28 20.63 -39.61 -24.89
N ASN A 29 20.36 -38.54 -24.13
CA ASN A 29 21.26 -37.41 -23.86
C ASN A 29 22.57 -37.72 -23.12
N LYS A 30 22.84 -38.97 -22.78
CA LYS A 30 24.08 -39.40 -22.09
C LYS A 30 25.23 -39.70 -23.07
N SER A 31 24.95 -39.88 -24.36
CA SER A 31 25.99 -40.11 -25.37
C SER A 31 26.53 -38.78 -25.91
N SER A 32 27.86 -38.61 -25.89
CA SER A 32 28.53 -37.41 -26.44
C SER A 32 28.21 -37.16 -27.92
N LYS A 33 27.93 -38.23 -28.68
CA LYS A 33 27.54 -38.14 -30.10
C LYS A 33 26.12 -37.58 -30.26
N VAL A 34 25.20 -37.98 -29.39
CA VAL A 34 23.81 -37.49 -29.34
C VAL A 34 23.77 -36.03 -28.88
N GLN A 35 24.60 -35.65 -27.89
CA GLN A 35 24.74 -34.27 -27.45
C GLN A 35 25.25 -33.35 -28.57
N LYS A 36 26.28 -33.78 -29.31
CA LYS A 36 26.79 -33.03 -30.49
C LYS A 36 25.72 -32.88 -31.57
N GLN A 37 24.93 -33.93 -31.81
CA GLN A 37 23.84 -33.89 -32.79
C GLN A 37 22.71 -32.93 -32.37
N ILE A 38 22.35 -32.90 -31.09
CA ILE A 38 21.36 -31.95 -30.54
C ILE A 38 21.88 -30.52 -30.65
N ALA A 39 23.14 -30.26 -30.30
CA ALA A 39 23.76 -28.94 -30.45
C ALA A 39 23.78 -28.47 -31.92
N GLN A 40 24.06 -29.38 -32.86
CA GLN A 40 24.03 -29.08 -34.29
C GLN A 40 22.61 -28.77 -34.79
N ILE A 41 21.60 -29.52 -34.36
CA ILE A 41 20.19 -29.27 -34.71
C ILE A 41 19.69 -27.95 -34.13
N GLN A 42 20.10 -27.61 -32.90
CA GLN A 42 19.79 -26.33 -32.26
C GLN A 42 20.50 -25.14 -32.94
N ALA A 43 21.75 -25.30 -33.37
CA ALA A 43 22.46 -24.28 -34.14
C ALA A 43 21.82 -24.05 -35.53
N GLN A 44 21.36 -25.13 -36.18
CA GLN A 44 20.64 -25.05 -37.44
C GLN A 44 19.25 -24.41 -37.27
N SER A 45 18.53 -24.69 -36.17
CA SER A 45 17.23 -24.06 -35.91
C SER A 45 17.35 -22.59 -35.49
N ALA A 46 18.43 -22.20 -34.81
CA ALA A 46 18.70 -20.80 -34.43
C ALA A 46 19.07 -19.90 -35.63
N THR A 47 19.59 -20.49 -36.70
CA THR A 47 19.95 -19.79 -37.95
C THR A 47 18.85 -19.86 -39.00
N ALA A 48 17.97 -20.87 -38.94
CA ALA A 48 16.81 -21.00 -39.82
C ALA A 48 15.81 -19.84 -39.61
N GLY A 49 15.69 -18.97 -40.62
CA GLY A 49 14.73 -17.87 -40.67
C GLY A 49 15.31 -16.47 -40.42
N LYS A 50 16.61 -16.34 -40.15
CA LYS A 50 17.29 -15.03 -40.03
C LYS A 50 18.06 -14.75 -41.33
N SER A 51 17.92 -13.54 -41.88
CA SER A 51 18.70 -13.14 -43.07
C SER A 51 20.19 -13.02 -42.74
N PRO A 52 21.11 -13.24 -43.70
CA PRO A 52 22.56 -13.09 -43.48
C PRO A 52 22.95 -11.71 -42.90
N ALA A 53 22.23 -10.65 -43.32
CA ALA A 53 22.41 -9.30 -42.81
C ALA A 53 21.99 -9.14 -41.33
N ALA A 54 20.93 -9.83 -40.89
CA ALA A 54 20.50 -9.81 -39.49
C ALA A 54 21.48 -10.55 -38.57
N LEU A 55 22.04 -11.67 -39.05
CA LEU A 55 23.06 -12.44 -38.31
C LEU A 55 24.39 -11.68 -38.17
N ALA A 56 24.80 -10.93 -39.20
CA ALA A 56 25.99 -10.08 -39.14
C ALA A 56 25.82 -8.96 -38.09
N LYS A 57 24.66 -8.29 -38.08
CA LYS A 57 24.35 -7.22 -37.13
C LYS A 57 24.23 -7.71 -35.68
N GLU A 58 23.71 -8.92 -35.45
CA GLU A 58 23.64 -9.53 -34.12
C GLU A 58 25.03 -9.91 -33.59
N LYS A 59 25.90 -10.48 -34.45
CA LYS A 59 27.28 -10.80 -34.10
C LYS A 59 28.11 -9.55 -33.80
N GLU A 60 27.96 -8.48 -34.59
CA GLU A 60 28.63 -7.21 -34.37
C GLU A 60 28.23 -6.59 -33.02
N LYS A 61 26.94 -6.62 -32.67
CA LYS A 61 26.45 -6.18 -31.34
C LYS A 61 27.04 -7.01 -30.21
N GLN A 62 27.06 -8.34 -30.33
CA GLN A 62 27.65 -9.22 -29.32
C GLN A 62 29.16 -9.00 -29.15
N LEU A 63 29.90 -8.76 -30.24
CA LEU A 63 31.32 -8.44 -30.17
C LEU A 63 31.55 -7.07 -29.51
N ARG A 64 30.72 -6.07 -29.79
CA ARG A 64 30.78 -4.75 -29.16
C ARG A 64 30.44 -4.80 -27.67
N GLU A 65 29.45 -5.59 -27.26
CA GLU A 65 29.10 -5.80 -25.86
C GLU A 65 30.22 -6.54 -25.10
N LYS A 66 30.82 -7.56 -25.72
CA LYS A 66 31.97 -8.27 -25.14
C LYS A 66 33.19 -7.36 -25.00
N ALA A 67 33.51 -6.56 -26.02
CA ALA A 67 34.60 -5.60 -25.96
C ALA A 67 34.41 -4.54 -24.86
N LYS A 68 33.17 -4.03 -24.68
CA LYS A 68 32.85 -3.11 -23.58
C LYS A 68 33.00 -3.75 -22.21
N LEU A 69 32.56 -4.99 -22.04
CA LEU A 69 32.71 -5.74 -20.78
C LEU A 69 34.18 -6.01 -20.46
N GLU A 70 35.01 -6.32 -21.47
CA GLU A 70 36.44 -6.54 -21.29
C GLU A 70 37.18 -5.25 -20.97
N GLU A 71 36.83 -4.14 -21.62
CA GLU A 71 37.37 -2.81 -21.31
C GLU A 71 36.97 -2.36 -19.89
N GLU A 72 35.73 -2.61 -19.46
CA GLU A 72 35.30 -2.32 -18.09
C GLU A 72 36.04 -3.16 -17.05
N LYS A 73 36.29 -4.45 -17.34
CA LYS A 73 37.11 -5.32 -16.49
C LYS A 73 38.54 -4.83 -16.42
N ARG A 74 39.16 -4.49 -17.54
CA ARG A 74 40.53 -3.97 -17.58
C ARG A 74 40.64 -2.65 -16.83
N ARG A 75 39.66 -1.75 -16.97
CA ARG A 75 39.58 -0.50 -16.20
C ARG A 75 39.43 -0.76 -14.68
N LYS A 76 38.65 -1.77 -14.28
CA LYS A 76 38.53 -2.18 -12.87
C LYS A 76 39.84 -2.75 -12.32
N GLU A 77 40.57 -3.53 -13.11
CA GLU A 77 41.89 -4.06 -12.76
C GLU A 77 42.95 -2.95 -12.66
N GLU A 78 42.99 -2.04 -13.64
CA GLU A 78 43.86 -0.85 -13.63
C GLU A 78 43.55 0.05 -12.41
N ALA A 79 42.27 0.28 -12.10
CA ALA A 79 41.86 1.06 -10.93
C ALA A 79 42.19 0.35 -9.60
N ALA A 80 42.23 -0.98 -9.56
CA ALA A 80 42.66 -1.73 -8.40
C ALA A 80 44.19 -1.64 -8.20
N LEU A 81 44.96 -1.63 -9.29
CA LEU A 81 46.42 -1.50 -9.27
C LEU A 81 46.87 -0.09 -8.88
N LEU A 82 46.11 0.95 -9.27
CA LEU A 82 46.39 2.35 -8.98
C LEU A 82 45.92 2.81 -7.59
N LYS A 83 45.48 1.90 -6.70
CA LYS A 83 45.12 2.28 -5.33
C LYS A 83 46.37 2.74 -4.58
N PRO A 84 46.41 4.00 -4.11
CA PRO A 84 47.59 4.54 -3.43
C PRO A 84 47.84 3.79 -2.12
N VAL A 85 49.10 3.43 -1.91
CA VAL A 85 49.61 2.80 -0.68
C VAL A 85 49.34 3.74 0.51
N GLN A 86 48.30 3.46 1.30
CA GLN A 86 47.97 4.26 2.48
C GLN A 86 49.02 4.06 3.58
N VAL A 87 49.84 5.06 3.82
CA VAL A 87 50.77 5.09 4.95
C VAL A 87 49.99 5.46 6.21
N GLN A 88 49.74 4.49 7.08
CA GLN A 88 49.05 4.66 8.35
C GLN A 88 49.95 5.43 9.35
N LYS A 89 49.65 6.71 9.57
CA LYS A 89 50.32 7.55 10.57
C LYS A 89 49.69 7.32 11.94
N VAL A 90 50.52 7.01 12.94
CA VAL A 90 50.07 6.84 14.34
C VAL A 90 50.40 8.12 15.11
N PRO A 91 49.43 8.73 15.80
CA PRO A 91 49.67 9.87 16.70
C PRO A 91 50.68 9.53 17.80
N PHE A 92 51.45 10.53 18.24
CA PHE A 92 52.48 10.36 19.27
C PHE A 92 51.85 9.94 20.60
N GLY A 93 52.37 8.87 21.23
CA GLY A 93 51.87 8.34 22.50
C GLY A 93 50.89 7.15 22.40
N VAL A 94 50.53 6.68 21.21
CA VAL A 94 49.70 5.47 21.01
C VAL A 94 50.57 4.31 20.51
N ASP A 95 50.51 3.18 21.21
CA ASP A 95 51.24 1.97 20.81
C ASP A 95 50.75 1.47 19.44
N PRO A 96 51.63 1.31 18.43
CA PRO A 96 51.24 0.91 17.07
C PRO A 96 50.48 -0.43 17.01
N LYS A 97 50.73 -1.34 17.96
CA LYS A 97 50.02 -2.62 18.09
C LYS A 97 48.60 -2.49 18.62
N THR A 98 48.19 -1.33 19.12
CA THR A 98 46.80 -1.05 19.51
C THR A 98 45.96 -0.50 18.36
N VAL A 99 46.56 -0.31 17.19
CA VAL A 99 45.88 0.19 15.98
C VAL A 99 45.78 -0.95 14.97
N LEU A 100 44.60 -1.18 14.39
CA LEU A 100 44.38 -2.20 13.35
C LEU A 100 45.21 -1.87 12.10
N CYS A 101 45.92 -2.86 11.57
CA CYS A 101 46.71 -2.72 10.35
C CYS A 101 45.82 -2.46 9.13
N ALA A 102 46.05 -1.35 8.42
CA ALA A 102 45.33 -1.02 7.19
C ALA A 102 45.49 -2.10 6.09
N TYR A 103 46.68 -2.68 5.96
CA TYR A 103 46.96 -3.75 4.99
C TYR A 103 46.29 -5.06 5.37
N TYR A 104 46.17 -5.37 6.67
CA TYR A 104 45.47 -6.58 7.12
C TYR A 104 43.96 -6.43 6.91
N LYS A 105 43.42 -5.24 7.18
CA LYS A 105 42.03 -4.89 6.85
C LYS A 105 41.75 -4.99 5.34
N ALA A 106 42.75 -4.68 4.51
CA ALA A 106 42.68 -4.82 3.05
C ALA A 106 43.03 -6.24 2.54
N GLY A 107 43.38 -7.18 3.41
CA GLY A 107 43.77 -8.55 3.04
C GLY A 107 45.15 -8.70 2.38
N GLN A 108 45.96 -7.64 2.36
CA GLN A 108 47.25 -7.55 1.65
C GLN A 108 48.44 -7.39 2.63
N CYS A 109 48.34 -7.93 3.84
CA CYS A 109 49.43 -7.82 4.83
C CYS A 109 50.36 -9.04 4.83
N ASP A 110 51.52 -8.91 4.21
CA ASP A 110 52.55 -9.97 4.17
C ASP A 110 53.31 -10.14 5.49
N LYS A 111 53.09 -9.25 6.47
CA LYS A 111 53.87 -9.18 7.72
C LYS A 111 53.34 -10.11 8.83
N GLY A 112 52.16 -10.71 8.65
CA GLY A 112 51.57 -11.67 9.59
C GLY A 112 51.62 -11.22 11.05
N ASN A 113 51.91 -12.13 11.98
CA ASN A 113 52.00 -11.83 13.42
C ASN A 113 53.17 -10.91 13.81
N LYS A 114 54.10 -10.62 12.89
CA LYS A 114 55.22 -9.70 13.12
C LYS A 114 54.89 -8.28 12.66
N CYS A 115 53.66 -8.02 12.22
CA CYS A 115 53.23 -6.68 11.84
C CYS A 115 53.33 -5.71 13.02
N LYS A 116 53.76 -4.47 12.72
CA LYS A 116 53.83 -3.37 13.71
C LYS A 116 52.44 -2.96 14.21
N PHE A 117 51.40 -3.30 13.46
CA PHE A 117 49.99 -2.98 13.70
C PHE A 117 49.20 -4.26 14.04
N SER A 118 48.09 -4.12 14.77
CA SER A 118 47.26 -5.27 15.16
C SER A 118 46.60 -5.95 13.96
N HIS A 119 46.49 -7.27 14.01
CA HIS A 119 45.68 -8.10 13.10
C HIS A 119 44.38 -8.60 13.76
N ASP A 120 44.05 -8.09 14.94
CA ASP A 120 42.79 -8.43 15.60
C ASP A 120 41.69 -7.44 15.16
N LEU A 121 40.71 -7.94 14.40
CA LEU A 121 39.55 -7.18 13.92
C LEU A 121 38.72 -6.59 15.08
N ASN A 122 38.84 -7.13 16.29
CA ASN A 122 38.19 -6.59 17.49
C ASN A 122 38.76 -5.24 17.93
N VAL A 123 40.01 -4.93 17.57
CA VAL A 123 40.66 -3.67 17.95
C VAL A 123 40.02 -2.47 17.23
N ALA A 124 39.51 -2.66 16.02
CA ALA A 124 38.72 -1.63 15.32
C ALA A 124 37.30 -1.45 15.88
N ARG A 125 36.80 -2.40 16.70
CA ARG A 125 35.51 -2.30 17.38
C ARG A 125 35.58 -1.60 18.74
N LYS A 126 36.76 -1.20 19.21
CA LYS A 126 36.88 -0.29 20.35
C LYS A 126 36.41 1.10 19.90
N VAL A 127 35.08 1.23 19.93
CA VAL A 127 34.25 2.43 20.09
C VAL A 127 35.08 3.69 20.26
N ASP A 128 34.89 4.63 19.33
CA ASP A 128 35.15 6.04 19.59
C ASP A 128 34.64 6.35 20.98
N LYS A 129 35.52 6.84 21.86
CA LYS A 129 35.19 7.12 23.25
C LYS A 129 33.99 8.04 23.24
N LYS A 130 32.82 7.50 23.60
CA LYS A 130 31.58 8.25 23.66
C LYS A 130 31.84 9.42 24.59
N ASN A 131 31.68 10.64 24.06
CA ASN A 131 31.97 11.85 24.80
C ASN A 131 31.08 11.86 26.04
N LEU A 132 31.69 11.86 27.23
CA LEU A 132 30.97 11.80 28.51
C LEU A 132 29.99 12.96 28.69
N TYR A 133 30.21 14.05 27.95
CA TYR A 133 29.40 15.26 27.98
C TYR A 133 28.33 15.34 26.88
N GLU A 134 28.27 14.39 25.94
CA GLU A 134 27.21 14.32 24.92
C GLU A 134 26.19 13.25 25.32
N ASP A 135 25.04 13.67 25.86
CA ASP A 135 23.96 12.74 26.21
C ASP A 135 23.20 12.32 24.95
N SER A 136 23.52 11.13 24.45
CA SER A 136 22.83 10.51 23.32
C SER A 136 21.32 10.27 23.52
N ARG A 137 20.74 10.61 24.68
CA ARG A 137 19.28 10.64 24.90
C ARG A 137 18.61 11.84 24.24
N GLU A 138 19.26 13.01 24.16
CA GLU A 138 18.69 14.21 23.52
C GLU A 138 18.47 13.97 22.02
N ASP A 139 19.48 13.47 21.32
CA ASP A 139 19.39 13.13 19.89
C ASP A 139 18.28 12.12 19.58
N LYS A 140 18.08 11.14 20.47
CA LYS A 140 17.04 10.12 20.33
C LYS A 140 15.65 10.61 20.71
N SER A 141 15.55 11.65 21.53
CA SER A 141 14.28 12.27 21.92
C SER A 141 13.78 13.24 20.84
N ALA A 142 14.69 13.93 20.14
CA ALA A 142 14.39 14.81 19.02
C ALA A 142 14.01 14.06 17.72
N ASP A 143 14.29 12.75 17.68
CA ASP A 143 13.97 11.84 16.58
C ASP A 143 12.55 11.26 16.76
N THR A 144 11.54 12.11 16.57
CA THR A 144 10.11 11.78 16.68
C THR A 144 9.58 11.12 15.40
N MET A 145 8.53 10.31 15.52
CA MET A 145 7.94 9.50 14.43
C MET A 145 7.60 10.29 13.16
N ASP A 146 7.31 11.59 13.29
CA ASP A 146 7.00 12.48 12.17
C ASP A 146 8.11 12.59 11.12
N LYS A 147 9.36 12.28 11.50
CA LYS A 147 10.52 12.32 10.61
C LYS A 147 10.93 10.93 10.11
N TRP A 148 10.15 9.88 10.42
CA TRP A 148 10.54 8.49 10.15
C TRP A 148 9.78 7.94 8.95
N ASP A 149 10.54 7.50 7.96
CA ASP A 149 10.03 6.67 6.89
C ASP A 149 9.67 5.26 7.40
N GLU A 150 8.80 4.55 6.67
CA GLU A 150 8.37 3.17 6.94
C GLU A 150 9.55 2.22 7.22
N GLU A 151 10.66 2.39 6.50
CA GLU A 151 11.87 1.58 6.66
C GLU A 151 12.61 1.89 7.97
N LYS A 152 12.69 3.17 8.36
CA LYS A 152 13.26 3.60 9.63
C LYS A 152 12.40 3.12 10.79
N LEU A 153 11.07 3.21 10.68
CA LEU A 153 10.14 2.66 11.67
C LEU A 153 10.36 1.15 11.86
N ARG A 154 10.47 0.38 10.77
CA ARG A 154 10.75 -1.07 10.83
C ARG A 154 12.09 -1.36 11.52
N SER A 155 13.13 -0.57 11.23
CA SER A 155 14.45 -0.74 11.85
C SER A 155 14.42 -0.47 13.36
N VAL A 156 13.70 0.58 13.80
CA VAL A 156 13.57 0.93 15.21
C VAL A 156 12.76 -0.12 15.94
N VAL A 157 11.62 -0.54 15.36
CA VAL A 157 10.80 -1.64 15.87
C VAL A 157 11.63 -2.90 16.05
N LEU A 158 12.44 -3.28 15.05
CA LEU A 158 13.29 -4.48 15.13
C LEU A 158 14.40 -4.35 16.17
N SER A 159 14.94 -3.14 16.36
CA SER A 159 16.00 -2.85 17.35
C SER A 159 15.48 -2.83 18.79
N LYS A 160 14.26 -2.33 19.01
CA LYS A 160 13.57 -2.31 20.31
C LYS A 160 13.03 -3.66 20.69
N SER A 161 12.44 -4.34 19.72
CA SER A 161 11.89 -5.69 19.86
C SER A 161 13.06 -6.68 19.80
N GLY A 162 13.93 -6.67 20.81
CA GLY A 162 14.88 -7.76 20.99
C GLY A 162 14.11 -9.08 20.93
N ASN A 163 14.41 -9.92 19.94
CA ASN A 163 13.66 -11.10 19.50
C ASN A 163 12.58 -11.57 20.52
N PRO A 164 11.36 -11.00 20.46
CA PRO A 164 10.40 -11.16 21.53
C PRO A 164 9.80 -12.57 21.45
N ARG A 165 9.63 -13.20 22.61
CA ARG A 165 8.98 -14.50 22.79
C ARG A 165 7.45 -14.37 22.61
N THR A 166 6.99 -13.77 21.52
CA THR A 166 5.55 -13.64 21.25
C THR A 166 5.02 -14.98 20.75
N THR A 167 3.99 -15.49 21.42
CA THR A 167 3.35 -16.77 21.09
C THR A 167 2.26 -16.63 20.02
N THR A 168 1.89 -15.41 19.62
CA THR A 168 0.82 -15.16 18.65
C THR A 168 1.25 -14.23 17.52
N ASP A 169 0.74 -14.49 16.30
CA ASP A 169 0.97 -13.69 15.09
C ASP A 169 0.10 -12.41 15.04
N ILE A 170 -0.75 -12.20 16.04
CA ILE A 170 -1.68 -11.07 16.13
C ILE A 170 -0.91 -9.82 16.59
N VAL A 171 -1.11 -8.70 15.91
CA VAL A 171 -0.49 -7.40 16.23
C VAL A 171 -1.14 -6.80 17.47
N CYS A 172 -0.34 -6.23 18.38
CA CYS A 172 -0.84 -5.58 19.59
C CYS A 172 -1.72 -4.36 19.26
N LYS A 173 -2.92 -4.28 19.86
CA LYS A 173 -3.86 -3.16 19.66
C LYS A 173 -3.25 -1.82 20.07
N TYR A 174 -2.57 -1.76 21.22
CA TYR A 174 -1.92 -0.55 21.72
C TYR A 174 -0.78 -0.08 20.81
N PHE A 175 -0.13 -1.00 20.10
CA PHE A 175 0.90 -0.66 19.13
C PHE A 175 0.32 -0.02 17.87
N ILE A 176 -0.81 -0.55 17.37
CA ILE A 176 -1.55 0.07 16.26
C ILE A 176 -2.03 1.47 16.68
N GLU A 177 -2.58 1.62 17.88
CA GLU A 177 -3.05 2.90 18.41
C GLU A 177 -1.89 3.92 18.60
N ALA A 178 -0.74 3.48 19.10
CA ALA A 178 0.44 4.33 19.25
C ALA A 178 1.00 4.83 17.91
N ILE A 179 0.89 4.00 16.86
CA ILE A 179 1.30 4.37 15.51
C ILE A 179 0.26 5.29 14.86
N GLU A 180 -1.03 5.00 15.02
CA GLU A 180 -2.11 5.87 14.51
C GLU A 180 -2.10 7.25 15.20
N THR A 181 -1.70 7.32 16.47
CA THR A 181 -1.54 8.57 17.21
C THR A 181 -0.14 9.19 17.11
N GLN A 182 0.76 8.60 16.32
CA GLN A 182 2.16 9.02 16.15
C GLN A 182 2.98 9.12 17.46
N LYS A 183 2.49 8.53 18.56
CA LYS A 183 3.16 8.49 19.87
C LYS A 183 4.23 7.41 19.98
N TYR A 184 4.41 6.61 18.93
CA TYR A 184 5.43 5.57 18.88
C TYR A 184 6.82 6.19 18.68
N GLY A 185 7.70 6.08 19.69
CA GLY A 185 9.07 6.60 19.63
C GLY A 185 10.09 5.71 20.34
N TRP A 186 11.34 6.17 20.44
CA TRP A 186 12.43 5.45 21.11
C TRP A 186 12.16 5.17 22.60
N PHE A 187 11.22 5.87 23.24
CA PHE A 187 10.85 5.65 24.64
C PHE A 187 9.43 5.10 24.83
N TRP A 188 8.74 4.71 23.75
CA TRP A 188 7.43 4.07 23.86
C TRP A 188 7.52 2.62 24.34
N GLU A 189 6.81 2.31 25.42
CA GLU A 189 6.65 0.97 25.98
C GLU A 189 5.18 0.56 25.87
N CYS A 190 4.93 -0.72 25.58
CA CYS A 190 3.55 -1.20 25.50
C CYS A 190 2.92 -1.19 26.91
N PRO A 191 1.69 -0.70 27.08
CA PRO A 191 0.96 -0.82 28.34
C PRO A 191 0.77 -2.27 28.84
N ASN A 192 0.87 -3.26 27.94
CA ASN A 192 0.86 -4.69 28.26
C ASN A 192 2.24 -5.23 28.71
N GLY A 193 3.23 -4.35 28.85
CA GLY A 193 4.60 -4.65 29.27
C GLY A 193 5.50 -5.29 28.20
N ASP A 194 6.74 -5.59 28.59
CA ASP A 194 7.77 -6.22 27.76
C ASP A 194 7.42 -7.68 27.37
N ALA A 195 6.49 -8.30 28.10
CA ALA A 195 5.99 -9.65 27.86
C ALA A 195 4.60 -9.66 27.18
N CYS A 196 4.30 -8.64 26.38
CA CYS A 196 3.08 -8.62 25.58
C CYS A 196 3.00 -9.89 24.71
N ILE A 197 1.86 -10.59 24.81
CA ILE A 197 1.57 -11.83 24.05
C ILE A 197 1.49 -11.54 22.54
N TYR A 198 1.13 -10.31 22.19
CA TYR A 198 0.90 -9.83 20.84
C TYR A 198 2.15 -9.22 20.22
N ARG A 199 2.26 -9.33 18.90
CA ARG A 199 3.41 -8.86 18.12
C ARG A 199 3.46 -7.33 18.06
N HIS A 200 4.61 -6.75 18.42
CA HIS A 200 4.90 -5.31 18.31
C HIS A 200 5.58 -4.95 16.97
N ALA A 201 5.10 -5.49 15.85
CA ALA A 201 5.62 -5.16 14.53
C ALA A 201 4.52 -5.23 13.47
N LEU A 202 4.52 -4.28 12.54
CA LEU A 202 3.58 -4.28 11.42
C LEU A 202 3.88 -5.47 10.50
N PRO A 203 2.87 -6.29 10.16
CA PRO A 203 2.98 -7.25 9.08
C PRO A 203 3.31 -6.53 7.76
N PRO A 204 4.11 -7.14 6.88
CA PRO A 204 4.43 -6.55 5.59
C PRO A 204 3.14 -6.31 4.79
N GLY A 205 2.86 -5.05 4.46
CA GLY A 205 1.67 -4.64 3.70
C GLY A 205 0.50 -4.08 4.52
N PHE A 206 0.63 -3.95 5.84
CA PHE A 206 -0.39 -3.29 6.66
C PHE A 206 -0.37 -1.76 6.46
N VAL A 207 -1.32 -1.24 5.68
CA VAL A 207 -1.50 0.22 5.48
C VAL A 207 -2.40 0.78 6.58
N LEU A 208 -1.92 1.80 7.30
CA LEU A 208 -2.65 2.49 8.37
C LEU A 208 -3.96 3.09 7.85
N LYS A 209 -4.98 3.18 8.71
CA LYS A 209 -6.27 3.79 8.38
C LYS A 209 -6.14 5.25 7.95
N SER A 210 -5.24 6.01 8.59
CA SER A 210 -4.94 7.40 8.23
C SER A 210 -4.35 7.52 6.82
N GLN A 211 -3.42 6.63 6.46
CA GLN A 211 -2.83 6.60 5.12
C GLN A 211 -3.84 6.16 4.05
N LYS A 212 -4.70 5.19 4.33
CA LYS A 212 -5.78 4.80 3.40
C LYS A 212 -6.75 5.95 3.15
N LYS A 213 -7.15 6.66 4.20
CA LYS A 213 -8.03 7.82 4.08
C LYS A 213 -7.36 8.95 3.28
N ALA A 214 -6.09 9.23 3.53
CA ALA A 214 -5.33 10.22 2.76
C ALA A 214 -5.17 9.82 1.28
N ALA A 215 -4.93 8.53 0.99
CA ALA A 215 -4.85 8.03 -0.38
C ALA A 215 -6.21 8.09 -1.11
N GLU A 216 -7.32 7.81 -0.41
CA GLU A 216 -8.68 7.90 -0.95
C GLU A 216 -9.08 9.37 -1.18
N GLU A 217 -8.75 10.27 -0.26
CA GLU A 217 -8.96 11.72 -0.42
C GLU A 217 -8.12 12.29 -1.58
N ALA A 218 -6.86 11.84 -1.72
CA ALA A 218 -6.02 12.21 -2.86
C ALA A 218 -6.58 11.63 -4.18
N ALA A 219 -7.08 10.39 -4.19
CA ALA A 219 -7.72 9.81 -5.36
C ALA A 219 -9.01 10.56 -5.74
N LYS A 220 -9.77 11.01 -4.76
CA LYS A 220 -10.97 11.84 -4.95
C LYS A 220 -10.63 13.25 -5.43
N ALA A 221 -9.53 13.83 -4.97
CA ALA A 221 -9.03 15.13 -5.45
C ALA A 221 -8.45 15.04 -6.87
N ASN A 222 -7.89 13.89 -7.24
CA ASN A 222 -7.40 13.60 -8.60
C ASN A 222 -8.50 13.12 -9.54
N ALA A 223 -9.74 12.94 -9.06
CA ALA A 223 -10.88 12.79 -9.95
C ALA A 223 -11.06 14.13 -10.66
N ILE A 224 -10.75 14.14 -11.96
CA ILE A 224 -10.85 15.26 -12.88
C ILE A 224 -12.14 16.03 -12.56
N SER A 225 -12.01 17.33 -12.32
CA SER A 225 -13.18 18.15 -12.00
C SER A 225 -14.17 18.08 -13.17
N LEU A 226 -15.46 18.23 -12.88
CA LEU A 226 -16.50 18.10 -13.90
C LEU A 226 -16.26 19.07 -15.06
N GLU A 227 -15.67 20.22 -14.78
CA GLU A 227 -15.27 21.26 -15.71
C GLU A 227 -14.16 20.80 -16.67
N GLU A 228 -13.09 20.20 -16.15
CA GLU A 228 -11.98 19.70 -16.97
C GLU A 228 -12.42 18.51 -17.85
N PHE A 229 -13.31 17.66 -17.34
CA PHE A 229 -13.95 16.63 -18.16
C PHE A 229 -14.80 17.24 -19.28
N LEU A 230 -15.61 18.27 -18.98
CA LEU A 230 -16.43 18.95 -19.98
C LEU A 230 -15.59 19.67 -21.05
N GLU A 231 -14.47 20.28 -20.68
CA GLU A 231 -13.57 20.96 -21.63
C GLU A 231 -12.91 19.97 -22.59
N VAL A 232 -12.46 18.82 -22.08
CA VAL A 232 -11.90 17.74 -22.89
C VAL A 232 -12.94 17.18 -23.86
N GLU A 233 -14.17 16.91 -23.40
CA GLU A 233 -15.26 16.44 -24.25
C GLU A 233 -15.71 17.50 -25.27
N ARG A 234 -15.74 18.78 -24.90
CA ARG A 234 -16.06 19.88 -25.83
C ARG A 234 -15.03 19.97 -26.97
N HIS A 235 -13.75 19.76 -26.68
CA HIS A 235 -12.70 19.76 -27.70
C HIS A 235 -12.73 18.51 -28.59
N LYS A 236 -13.31 17.40 -28.11
CA LYS A 236 -13.53 16.18 -28.91
C LYS A 236 -14.75 16.30 -29.84
N LEU A 237 -15.71 17.17 -29.54
CA LEU A 237 -16.84 17.43 -30.42
C LEU A 237 -16.35 18.18 -31.67
N GLY A 238 -16.54 17.56 -32.84
CA GLY A 238 -16.18 18.14 -34.13
C GLY A 238 -17.15 19.24 -34.61
N PRO A 239 -16.92 19.82 -35.81
CA PRO A 239 -17.69 20.95 -36.32
C PRO A 239 -19.13 20.61 -36.77
N ASN A 240 -19.51 19.33 -36.86
CA ASN A 240 -20.86 18.90 -37.25
C ASN A 240 -21.78 18.80 -36.03
N LEU A 241 -22.21 19.95 -35.52
CA LEU A 241 -23.13 20.04 -34.37
C LEU A 241 -24.57 20.25 -34.85
N THR A 242 -25.50 19.48 -34.29
CA THR A 242 -26.95 19.69 -34.52
C THR A 242 -27.44 20.87 -33.66
N PRO A 243 -28.05 21.91 -34.25
CA PRO A 243 -28.61 23.01 -33.47
C PRO A 243 -29.79 22.52 -32.62
N VAL A 244 -29.84 22.98 -31.37
CA VAL A 244 -30.91 22.61 -30.42
C VAL A 244 -32.17 23.42 -30.72
N THR A 245 -32.98 22.91 -31.64
CA THR A 245 -34.35 23.38 -31.90
C THR A 245 -35.35 22.55 -31.08
N PRO A 246 -36.59 23.04 -30.83
CA PRO A 246 -37.59 22.27 -30.07
C PRO A 246 -37.89 20.89 -30.68
N GLU A 247 -37.84 20.77 -32.01
CA GLU A 247 -38.07 19.50 -32.72
C GLU A 247 -36.92 18.51 -32.49
N THR A 248 -35.67 18.96 -32.62
CA THR A 248 -34.48 18.12 -32.34
C THR A 248 -34.39 17.73 -30.87
N PHE A 249 -34.78 18.62 -29.95
CA PHE A 249 -34.83 18.32 -28.52
C PHE A 249 -35.91 17.30 -28.18
N ALA A 250 -37.08 17.35 -28.81
CA ALA A 250 -38.13 16.35 -28.61
C ALA A 250 -37.68 14.95 -29.07
N ILE A 251 -36.96 14.86 -30.20
CA ILE A 251 -36.36 13.61 -30.69
C ILE A 251 -35.29 13.12 -29.70
N TRP A 252 -34.39 14.01 -29.25
CA TRP A 252 -33.38 13.69 -28.26
C TRP A 252 -33.98 13.18 -26.95
N LYS A 253 -35.01 13.87 -26.42
CA LYS A 253 -35.68 13.50 -25.17
C LYS A 253 -36.33 12.12 -25.27
N LYS A 254 -36.99 11.81 -26.39
CA LYS A 254 -37.52 10.46 -26.65
C LYS A 254 -36.40 9.44 -26.67
N THR A 255 -35.35 9.65 -27.46
CA THR A 255 -34.20 8.70 -27.50
C THR A 255 -33.49 8.51 -26.15
N ARG A 256 -33.45 9.55 -25.29
CA ARG A 256 -32.90 9.44 -23.94
C ARG A 256 -33.82 8.68 -22.99
N MET A 257 -35.14 8.91 -23.06
CA MET A 257 -36.12 8.16 -22.27
C MET A 257 -36.15 6.70 -22.70
N ASP A 258 -36.20 6.42 -24.01
CA ASP A 258 -36.16 5.05 -24.56
C ASP A 258 -34.86 4.34 -24.15
N LYS A 259 -33.71 5.04 -24.17
CA LYS A 259 -32.44 4.48 -23.71
C LYS A 259 -32.45 4.17 -22.21
N LYS A 260 -33.00 5.07 -21.39
CA LYS A 260 -33.10 4.88 -19.94
C LYS A 260 -34.02 3.71 -19.62
N GLU A 261 -35.18 3.62 -20.25
CA GLU A 261 -36.12 2.51 -20.09
C GLU A 261 -35.50 1.19 -20.58
N ALA A 262 -34.75 1.19 -21.68
CA ALA A 262 -34.03 0.01 -22.14
C ALA A 262 -32.91 -0.44 -21.16
N GLU A 263 -32.19 0.50 -20.53
CA GLU A 263 -31.20 0.19 -19.50
C GLU A 263 -31.85 -0.35 -18.22
N GLU A 264 -32.97 0.25 -17.79
CA GLU A 264 -33.76 -0.22 -16.65
C GLU A 264 -34.37 -1.60 -16.91
N GLU A 265 -34.95 -1.83 -18.09
CA GLU A 265 -35.44 -3.15 -18.48
C GLU A 265 -34.33 -4.18 -18.61
N ALA A 266 -33.16 -3.81 -19.14
CA ALA A 266 -32.01 -4.71 -19.20
C ALA A 266 -31.51 -5.05 -17.79
N SER A 267 -31.49 -4.08 -16.88
CA SER A 267 -31.15 -4.30 -15.46
C SER A 267 -32.19 -5.19 -14.77
N ARG A 268 -33.48 -4.99 -15.04
CA ARG A 268 -34.59 -5.80 -14.50
C ARG A 268 -34.53 -7.23 -15.04
N LYS A 269 -34.33 -7.41 -16.34
CA LYS A 269 -34.15 -8.73 -16.96
C LYS A 269 -32.88 -9.43 -16.45
N ALA A 270 -31.79 -8.70 -16.24
CA ALA A 270 -30.57 -9.26 -15.65
C ALA A 270 -30.81 -9.72 -14.20
N LYS A 271 -31.50 -8.91 -13.39
CA LYS A 271 -31.91 -9.28 -12.03
C LYS A 271 -32.85 -10.48 -12.02
N GLU A 272 -33.83 -10.52 -12.92
CA GLU A 272 -34.77 -11.64 -13.10
C GLU A 272 -34.03 -12.93 -13.48
N THR A 273 -33.06 -12.88 -14.40
CA THR A 273 -32.24 -14.06 -14.72
C THR A 273 -31.35 -14.52 -13.56
N GLN A 274 -30.85 -13.59 -12.73
CA GLN A 274 -30.08 -13.94 -11.52
C GLN A 274 -30.97 -14.56 -10.43
N ALA A 275 -32.19 -14.03 -10.26
CA ALA A 275 -33.19 -14.56 -9.35
C ALA A 275 -33.69 -15.95 -9.80
N ALA A 276 -33.99 -16.13 -11.10
CA ALA A 276 -34.37 -17.43 -11.67
C ALA A 276 -33.26 -18.48 -11.56
N ALA A 277 -31.99 -18.05 -11.52
CA ALA A 277 -30.84 -18.92 -11.28
C ALA A 277 -30.57 -19.21 -9.78
N GLY A 278 -31.46 -18.77 -8.87
CA GLY A 278 -31.35 -18.98 -7.42
C GLY A 278 -30.21 -18.18 -6.77
N LYS A 279 -29.65 -17.18 -7.45
CA LYS A 279 -28.61 -16.29 -6.93
C LYS A 279 -29.24 -14.98 -6.46
N ASN A 280 -29.96 -15.04 -5.34
CA ASN A 280 -30.57 -13.87 -4.71
C ASN A 280 -29.61 -13.14 -3.76
N SER A 281 -28.39 -13.69 -3.56
CA SER A 281 -27.34 -13.09 -2.74
C SER A 281 -26.73 -11.88 -3.46
N GLY A 282 -27.31 -10.70 -3.22
CA GLY A 282 -26.84 -9.43 -3.81
C GLY A 282 -27.93 -8.42 -4.14
N MET A 283 -29.21 -8.82 -4.09
CA MET A 283 -30.32 -7.87 -4.22
C MET A 283 -30.57 -7.16 -2.87
N SER A 284 -30.86 -5.87 -2.92
CA SER A 284 -31.30 -5.12 -1.73
C SER A 284 -32.63 -5.69 -1.23
N GLY A 285 -32.88 -5.68 0.08
CA GLY A 285 -34.16 -6.16 0.65
C GLY A 285 -35.38 -5.50 0.00
N ARG A 286 -35.28 -4.21 -0.35
CA ARG A 286 -36.33 -3.50 -1.11
C ARG A 286 -36.52 -4.04 -2.54
N ASP A 287 -35.42 -4.40 -3.20
CA ASP A 287 -35.43 -4.94 -4.57
C ASP A 287 -36.00 -6.37 -4.58
N LEU A 288 -35.78 -7.12 -3.50
CA LEU A 288 -36.33 -8.47 -3.30
C LEU A 288 -37.84 -8.42 -3.03
N PHE A 289 -38.30 -7.48 -2.19
CA PHE A 289 -39.72 -7.27 -1.90
C PHE A 289 -40.50 -6.75 -3.13
N GLN A 290 -39.91 -5.88 -3.94
CA GLN A 290 -40.53 -5.41 -5.19
C GLN A 290 -40.57 -6.47 -6.29
N TYR A 291 -39.67 -7.46 -6.25
CA TYR A 291 -39.58 -8.54 -7.23
C TYR A 291 -40.64 -9.62 -7.00
N ASN A 292 -40.82 -10.06 -5.74
CA ASN A 292 -41.93 -10.93 -5.39
C ASN A 292 -42.39 -10.69 -3.94
N PRO A 293 -43.44 -9.87 -3.73
CA PRO A 293 -44.00 -9.61 -2.40
C PRO A 293 -44.51 -10.88 -1.70
N GLU A 294 -44.98 -11.88 -2.46
CA GLU A 294 -45.51 -13.14 -1.92
C GLU A 294 -44.43 -14.05 -1.31
N TRP A 295 -43.15 -13.80 -1.57
CA TRP A 295 -42.05 -14.52 -0.90
C TRP A 295 -41.86 -14.10 0.56
N PHE A 296 -42.51 -13.03 0.98
CA PHE A 296 -42.45 -12.48 2.34
C PHE A 296 -43.81 -12.52 3.04
N ASP A 297 -44.81 -13.12 2.39
CA ASP A 297 -46.11 -13.37 2.97
C ASP A 297 -46.01 -14.72 3.71
N ASP A 298 -45.31 -14.70 4.85
CA ASP A 298 -45.22 -15.86 5.75
C ASP A 298 -46.62 -16.10 6.34
N ALA A 299 -47.38 -16.98 5.70
CA ALA A 299 -48.66 -17.49 6.17
C ALA A 299 -48.53 -18.46 7.36
N ASP A 300 -47.59 -18.20 8.28
CA ASP A 300 -47.55 -18.87 9.59
C ASP A 300 -48.34 -18.01 10.58
N GLU A 301 -49.59 -18.42 10.75
CA GLU A 301 -50.66 -17.88 11.59
C GLU A 301 -50.40 -18.00 13.11
N ASP A 302 -49.13 -18.01 13.54
CA ASP A 302 -48.69 -18.30 14.93
C ASP A 302 -47.60 -17.31 15.43
N ALA A 303 -47.68 -16.04 15.05
CA ALA A 303 -46.86 -14.97 15.62
C ALA A 303 -47.70 -14.09 16.57
N GLU A 304 -47.93 -14.56 17.80
CA GLU A 304 -48.57 -13.83 18.91
C GLU A 304 -47.82 -12.57 19.39
N ASP A 305 -46.83 -12.07 18.65
CA ASP A 305 -46.02 -10.90 19.03
C ASP A 305 -45.67 -10.03 17.81
N ASP A 306 -46.69 -9.65 17.04
CA ASP A 306 -46.56 -8.66 15.96
C ASP A 306 -46.24 -7.29 16.59
N TRP A 307 -44.95 -6.93 16.62
CA TRP A 307 -44.48 -5.65 17.15
C TRP A 307 -45.02 -4.52 16.29
N ASP A 308 -46.08 -3.86 16.78
CA ASP A 308 -46.75 -2.75 16.08
C ASP A 308 -45.78 -1.57 15.86
N ILE A 309 -45.12 -1.59 14.69
CA ILE A 309 -44.11 -0.62 14.28
C ILE A 309 -44.71 0.78 14.20
N GLU A 310 -45.99 0.91 13.83
CA GLU A 310 -46.67 2.20 13.72
C GLU A 310 -46.85 2.83 15.10
N LYS A 311 -47.23 2.03 16.09
CA LYS A 311 -47.29 2.48 17.49
C LYS A 311 -45.91 2.88 18.01
N TYR A 312 -44.87 2.09 17.75
CA TYR A 312 -43.51 2.41 18.19
C TYR A 312 -42.93 3.67 17.51
N LEU A 313 -43.17 3.86 16.21
CA LEU A 313 -42.77 5.07 15.48
C LEU A 313 -43.44 6.30 16.06
N LYS A 314 -44.73 6.21 16.37
CA LYS A 314 -45.50 7.29 16.98
C LYS A 314 -45.02 7.61 18.39
N GLU A 315 -44.80 6.61 19.24
CA GLU A 315 -44.23 6.80 20.59
C GLU A 315 -42.85 7.46 20.53
N ARG A 316 -42.04 7.14 19.51
CA ARG A 316 -40.72 7.74 19.31
C ARG A 316 -40.81 9.18 18.82
N GLU A 317 -41.71 9.49 17.89
CA GLU A 317 -41.97 10.86 17.45
C GLU A 317 -42.49 11.74 18.59
N GLU A 318 -43.40 11.20 19.41
CA GLU A 318 -43.90 11.88 20.61
C GLU A 318 -42.79 12.14 21.64
N ALA A 319 -41.88 11.18 21.85
CA ALA A 319 -40.70 11.36 22.71
C ALA A 319 -39.69 12.38 22.16
N ASP A 320 -39.44 12.36 20.84
CA ASP A 320 -38.56 13.33 20.17
C ASP A 320 -39.17 14.75 20.25
N GLU A 321 -40.50 14.88 20.09
CA GLU A 321 -41.21 16.14 20.31
C GLU A 321 -41.17 16.60 21.77
N GLU A 322 -41.33 15.68 22.73
CA GLU A 322 -41.30 16.02 24.16
C GLU A 322 -39.89 16.48 24.57
N THR A 323 -38.85 15.80 24.11
CA THR A 323 -37.46 16.21 24.36
C THR A 323 -37.13 17.55 23.70
N ALA A 324 -37.65 17.82 22.49
CA ALA A 324 -37.52 19.13 21.85
C ALA A 324 -38.21 20.23 22.69
N LYS A 325 -39.45 20.01 23.13
CA LYS A 325 -40.19 20.95 23.99
C LYS A 325 -39.48 21.18 25.34
N GLN A 326 -38.93 20.13 25.96
CA GLN A 326 -38.15 20.24 27.19
C GLN A 326 -36.86 21.04 26.98
N SER A 327 -36.17 20.82 25.85
CA SER A 327 -34.95 21.57 25.51
C SER A 327 -35.24 23.06 25.27
N GLU A 328 -36.36 23.38 24.63
CA GLU A 328 -36.81 24.75 24.39
C GLU A 328 -37.24 25.43 25.70
N ALA A 329 -37.94 24.72 26.59
CA ALA A 329 -38.31 25.22 27.91
C ALA A 329 -37.08 25.50 28.79
N LEU A 330 -36.09 24.61 28.80
CA LEU A 330 -34.82 24.81 29.50
C LEU A 330 -34.04 25.99 28.92
N ALA A 331 -34.01 26.15 27.59
CA ALA A 331 -33.38 27.29 26.95
C ALA A 331 -34.08 28.61 27.32
N ALA A 332 -35.40 28.63 27.37
CA ALA A 332 -36.18 29.80 27.80
C ALA A 332 -35.96 30.13 29.29
N GLU A 333 -35.85 29.13 30.15
CA GLU A 333 -35.53 29.31 31.56
C GLU A 333 -34.10 29.83 31.76
N GLN A 334 -33.13 29.29 31.03
CA GLN A 334 -31.75 29.79 31.02
C GLN A 334 -31.68 31.24 30.54
N GLN A 335 -32.43 31.60 29.51
CA GLN A 335 -32.55 32.99 29.06
C GLN A 335 -33.20 33.89 30.11
N ARG A 336 -34.24 33.41 30.81
CA ARG A 336 -34.88 34.12 31.91
C ARG A 336 -33.90 34.34 33.07
N LEU A 337 -33.16 33.32 33.48
CA LEU A 337 -32.13 33.41 34.53
C LEU A 337 -31.00 34.35 34.13
N ALA A 338 -30.57 34.31 32.87
CA ALA A 338 -29.61 35.26 32.32
C ALA A 338 -30.14 36.69 32.32
N SER A 339 -31.42 36.90 31.98
CA SER A 339 -32.06 38.22 32.02
C SER A 339 -32.26 38.77 33.43
N LEU A 340 -32.43 37.89 34.42
CA LEU A 340 -32.53 38.23 35.85
C LEU A 340 -31.17 38.44 36.51
N GLY A 341 -30.05 38.24 35.79
CA GLY A 341 -28.70 38.50 36.28
C GLY A 341 -28.18 37.54 37.36
N LEU A 342 -28.89 36.44 37.63
CA LEU A 342 -28.55 35.47 38.69
C LEU A 342 -27.48 34.43 38.27
N GLY A 343 -26.87 34.59 37.10
CA GLY A 343 -25.85 33.68 36.56
C GLY A 343 -24.41 34.13 36.78
N ARG A 344 -24.15 35.11 37.65
CA ARG A 344 -22.81 35.66 37.87
C ARG A 344 -22.54 35.93 39.35
N ASP A 345 -22.56 34.88 40.15
CA ASP A 345 -21.97 34.90 41.48
C ASP A 345 -20.52 34.40 41.41
N ASP A 346 -19.64 35.40 41.49
CA ASP A 346 -18.27 35.42 42.00
C ASP A 346 -17.82 34.13 42.71
N ALA A 347 -17.13 33.25 41.97
CA ALA A 347 -16.26 32.25 42.57
C ALA A 347 -15.07 32.99 43.20
N GLY A 348 -15.11 33.11 44.52
CA GLY A 348 -14.21 33.93 45.32
C GLY A 348 -12.73 33.71 45.03
N THR A 349 -12.05 34.81 44.72
CA THR A 349 -10.63 34.98 45.04
C THR A 349 -10.51 35.06 46.56
N VAL A 350 -10.09 33.96 47.18
CA VAL A 350 -9.73 33.91 48.61
C VAL A 350 -8.30 34.45 48.76
N PRO A 351 -8.05 35.58 49.44
CA PRO A 351 -6.70 35.97 49.82
C PRO A 351 -6.18 35.07 50.96
N ALA A 352 -4.93 34.63 50.82
CA ALA A 352 -4.23 33.77 51.78
C ALA A 352 -4.11 34.43 53.17
N PRO A 353 -4.31 33.67 54.28
CA PRO A 353 -4.14 34.21 55.63
C PRO A 353 -2.66 34.34 55.99
N THR A 354 -2.25 35.57 56.32
CA THR A 354 -0.99 35.88 57.00
C THR A 354 -1.08 35.49 58.47
N ASN A 355 -0.33 34.47 58.88
CA ASN A 355 0.00 34.27 60.30
C ASN A 355 1.34 34.93 60.58
N GLY A 356 1.33 35.97 61.41
CA GLY A 356 2.50 36.44 62.13
C GLY A 356 2.30 36.18 63.62
N SER A 357 3.28 35.57 64.29
CA SER A 357 3.78 36.09 65.57
C SER A 357 5.00 35.29 66.04
N SER A 358 6.04 36.07 66.31
CA SER A 358 7.26 35.82 67.06
C SER A 358 7.11 35.00 68.34
N GLY A 359 8.17 34.28 68.67
CA GLY A 359 8.44 33.59 69.94
C GLY A 359 9.73 32.81 69.86
#